data_AF-A0ABD3UH84-F1
#
_entry.id   AF-A0ABD3UH84-F1
#
_cell.length_a   1.000
_cell.length_b   1.000
_cell.length_c   1.000
_cell.angle_alpha   90.00
_cell.angle_beta   90.00
_cell.angle_gamma   90.00
#
_symmetry.space_group_name_H-M   'P 1'
#
loop_
_entity.id
_entity.type
_entity.pdbx_description
1 polymer ?
#
loop_
_entity_poly.entity_id
_entity_poly.type
_entity_poly.pdbx_seq_one_letter_code
_entity_poly.pdbx_strand_id
1 'polypeptide(L)'
;MAEREEIHVRHKRQLALPAVYVGAIVSPYVYVGLLAIYGAALLLSNKVQKASSDNHSCANNRGWCRKSCDKHEYVDWVHTPVCGDYFCCRPR
;
A
#
# COMPACT_ATOMS: atom_id res chain seq x y z
N MET A 1 33.60 -40.78 3.52
CA MET A 1 32.13 -40.79 3.43
C MET A 1 31.70 -39.37 3.75
N ALA A 2 31.24 -38.59 2.77
CA ALA A 2 30.90 -37.18 2.94
C ALA A 2 29.38 -37.05 3.01
N GLU A 3 28.87 -36.60 4.16
CA GLU A 3 27.46 -36.29 4.38
C GLU A 3 27.04 -35.11 3.48
N ARG A 4 26.02 -35.33 2.65
CA ARG A 4 25.37 -34.28 1.86
C ARG A 4 24.41 -33.55 2.80
N GLU A 5 24.72 -32.31 3.16
CA GLU A 5 23.75 -31.42 3.79
C GLU A 5 22.62 -31.13 2.80
N GLU A 6 21.44 -31.69 3.06
CA GLU A 6 20.22 -31.35 2.36
C GLU A 6 19.80 -29.94 2.76
N ILE A 7 20.20 -28.95 1.95
CA ILE A 7 19.73 -27.56 2.08
C ILE A 7 18.22 -27.58 1.84
N HIS A 8 17.46 -27.65 2.93
CA HIS A 8 16.02 -27.50 2.93
C HIS A 8 15.70 -26.05 2.53
N VAL A 9 15.53 -25.81 1.23
CA VAL A 9 15.09 -24.51 0.70
C VAL A 9 13.65 -24.31 1.16
N ARG A 10 13.50 -23.68 2.32
CA ARG A 10 12.22 -23.18 2.82
C ARG A 10 11.70 -22.19 1.78
N HIS A 11 10.82 -22.63 0.88
CA HIS A 11 9.99 -21.76 0.07
C HIS A 11 9.07 -20.98 1.01
N LYS A 12 9.60 -19.89 1.59
CA LYS A 12 8.76 -18.86 2.21
C LYS A 12 7.87 -18.36 1.08
N ARG A 13 6.56 -18.59 1.17
CA ARG A 13 5.58 -17.92 0.31
C ARG A 13 5.90 -16.43 0.35
N GLN A 14 6.45 -15.90 -0.73
CA GLN A 14 6.61 -14.46 -0.89
C GLN A 14 5.20 -13.90 -1.05
N LEU A 15 4.67 -13.30 0.01
CA LEU A 15 3.50 -12.46 -0.11
C LEU A 15 3.89 -11.25 -0.97
N ALA A 16 3.29 -11.11 -2.14
CA ALA A 16 3.50 -9.96 -3.01
C ALA A 16 2.58 -8.81 -2.57
N LEU A 17 3.15 -7.61 -2.42
CA LEU A 17 2.36 -6.42 -2.16
C LEU A 17 1.54 -6.08 -3.40
N PRO A 18 0.23 -5.77 -3.27
CA PRO A 18 -0.54 -5.23 -4.38
C PRO A 18 0.11 -3.97 -4.96
N ALA A 19 0.16 -3.86 -6.29
CA ALA A 19 0.85 -2.78 -7.00
C ALA A 19 0.36 -1.38 -6.59
N VAL A 20 -0.89 -1.25 -6.15
CA VAL A 20 -1.50 0.01 -5.70
C VAL A 20 -0.80 0.61 -4.47
N TYR A 21 -0.12 -0.21 -3.66
CA TYR A 21 0.59 0.25 -2.46
C TYR A 21 2.06 0.55 -2.73
N VAL A 22 2.62 0.10 -3.86
CA VAL A 22 4.05 0.27 -4.16
C VAL A 22 4.34 1.74 -4.42
N GLY A 23 5.22 2.33 -3.61
CA GLY A 23 5.55 3.75 -3.63
C GLY A 23 4.41 4.67 -3.17
N ALA A 24 3.33 4.12 -2.63
CA ALA A 24 2.17 4.88 -2.21
C ALA A 24 2.32 5.44 -0.79
N ILE A 25 1.69 6.58 -0.57
CA ILE A 25 1.37 7.08 0.77
C ILE A 25 0.02 6.51 1.12
N VAL A 26 -0.06 5.80 2.25
CA VAL A 26 -1.29 5.14 2.71
C VAL A 26 -1.78 5.73 4.02
N SER A 27 -3.08 5.60 4.24
CA SER A 27 -3.78 5.88 5.49
C SER A 27 -3.08 5.22 6.70
N PRO A 28 -3.08 5.83 7.90
CA PRO A 28 -2.48 5.23 9.09
C PRO A 28 -3.00 3.83 9.42
N TYR A 29 -4.32 3.61 9.26
CA TYR A 29 -4.95 2.31 9.50
C TYR A 29 -4.54 1.29 8.43
N VAL A 30 -4.51 1.70 7.17
CA VAL A 30 -4.04 0.85 6.06
C VAL A 30 -2.58 0.45 6.27
N TYR A 31 -1.72 1.39 6.70
CA TYR A 31 -0.32 1.12 6.97
C TYR A 31 -0.13 0.04 8.04
N VAL A 32 -0.89 0.14 9.16
CA VAL A 32 -0.83 -0.86 10.24
C VAL A 32 -1.32 -2.23 9.75
N GLY A 33 -2.40 -2.26 8.95
CA GLY A 33 -2.89 -3.50 8.34
C GLY A 33 -1.86 -4.15 7.41
N LEU A 34 -1.24 -3.36 6.52
CA LEU A 34 -0.17 -3.83 5.64
C LEU A 34 1.03 -4.34 6.44
N LEU A 35 1.40 -3.63 7.51
CA LEU A 35 2.50 -4.03 8.38
C LEU A 35 2.22 -5.36 9.10
N ALA A 36 0.98 -5.60 9.53
CA ALA A 36 0.58 -6.86 10.16
C ALA A 36 0.57 -8.04 9.18
N ILE A 37 0.20 -7.82 7.91
CA ILE A 37 0.07 -8.88 6.89
C ILE A 37 1.42 -9.20 6.23
N TYR A 38 2.16 -8.17 5.81
CA TYR A 38 3.35 -8.29 4.96
C TYR A 38 4.66 -8.09 5.73
N GLY A 39 4.62 -7.40 6.86
CA GLY A 39 5.79 -7.07 7.67
C GLY A 39 6.54 -5.80 7.19
N ALA A 40 7.21 -5.14 8.13
CA ALA A 40 7.89 -3.86 7.89
C ALA A 40 8.94 -3.92 6.77
N ALA A 41 9.68 -5.02 6.64
CA ALA A 41 10.71 -5.18 5.61
C ALA A 41 10.14 -5.00 4.19
N LEU A 42 8.98 -5.59 3.92
CA LEU A 42 8.36 -5.55 2.60
C LEU A 42 7.79 -4.17 2.28
N LEU A 43 7.21 -3.49 3.28
CA LEU A 43 6.71 -2.12 3.15
C LEU A 43 7.85 -1.15 2.84
N LEU A 44 8.97 -1.26 3.56
CA LEU A 44 10.15 -0.42 3.36
C LEU A 44 10.79 -0.64 1.98
N SER A 45 10.95 -1.90 1.55
CA SER A 45 11.48 -2.22 0.21
C SER A 45 10.59 -1.68 -0.92
N ASN A 46 9.27 -1.64 -0.71
CA ASN A 46 8.31 -1.12 -1.67
C ASN A 46 8.02 0.39 -1.49
N LYS A 47 8.77 1.10 -0.63
CA LYS A 47 8.59 2.54 -0.37
C LYS A 47 7.16 2.91 0.03
N VAL A 48 6.47 2.03 0.76
CA VAL A 48 5.15 2.33 1.34
C VAL A 48 5.35 3.31 2.48
N GLN A 49 4.67 4.45 2.42
CA GLN A 49 4.79 5.50 3.42
C GLN A 49 3.49 5.64 4.20
N LYS A 50 3.61 5.93 5.50
CA LYS A 50 2.45 6.23 6.34
C LYS A 50 2.11 7.71 6.23
N ALA A 51 0.85 8.02 5.94
CA ALA A 51 0.31 9.38 6.03
C ALA A 51 0.17 9.83 7.49
N SER A 52 0.02 11.14 7.70
CA SER A 52 -0.33 11.67 9.02
C SER A 52 -1.81 11.48 9.36
N SER A 53 -2.68 11.38 8.35
CA SER A 53 -4.13 11.20 8.47
C SER A 53 -4.67 10.51 7.21
N ASP A 54 -5.91 10.04 7.25
CA ASP A 54 -6.61 9.51 6.06
C ASP A 54 -6.80 10.58 4.97
N ASN A 55 -6.68 11.86 5.33
CA ASN A 55 -6.61 12.98 4.42
C ASN A 55 -5.17 13.20 3.91
N HIS A 56 -4.80 12.58 2.79
CA HIS A 56 -3.47 12.66 2.19
C HIS A 56 -3.49 12.56 0.67
N SER A 57 -2.37 12.85 0.04
CA SER A 57 -2.20 12.68 -1.41
C SER A 57 -2.26 11.23 -1.85
N CYS A 58 -3.01 10.94 -2.91
CA CYS A 58 -3.05 9.64 -3.58
C CYS A 58 -2.57 9.76 -5.04
N ALA A 59 -2.35 8.61 -5.69
CA ALA A 59 -1.97 8.53 -7.11
C ALA A 59 -0.76 9.41 -7.51
N ASN A 60 0.31 9.42 -6.71
CA ASN A 60 1.51 10.26 -6.91
C ASN A 60 1.22 11.78 -6.92
N ASN A 61 0.48 12.28 -5.93
CA ASN A 61 0.04 13.69 -5.84
C ASN A 61 -0.87 14.14 -7.00
N ARG A 62 -1.46 13.20 -7.75
CA ARG A 62 -2.47 13.50 -8.78
C ARG A 62 -3.90 13.43 -8.26
N GLY A 63 -4.06 13.13 -6.98
CA GLY A 63 -5.33 13.07 -6.30
C GLY A 63 -5.18 13.29 -4.81
N TRP A 64 -6.31 13.43 -4.15
CA TRP A 64 -6.39 13.69 -2.72
C TRP A 64 -7.45 12.80 -2.07
N CYS A 65 -7.09 12.11 -1.00
CA CYS A 65 -7.99 11.24 -0.26
C CYS A 65 -9.00 12.09 0.52
N ARG A 66 -10.30 11.93 0.23
CA ARG A 66 -11.40 12.64 0.92
C ARG A 66 -12.59 11.71 1.15
N LYS A 67 -13.43 12.03 2.13
CA LYS A 67 -14.71 11.31 2.35
C LYS A 67 -15.65 11.39 1.16
N SER A 68 -15.62 12.49 0.42
CA SER A 68 -16.40 12.71 -0.78
C SER A 68 -15.58 13.52 -1.77
N CYS A 69 -15.68 13.20 -3.05
CA CYS A 69 -15.04 13.96 -4.11
C CYS A 69 -15.94 15.11 -4.59
N ASP A 70 -15.31 16.20 -5.02
CA ASP A 70 -16.03 17.35 -5.56
C ASP A 70 -16.63 17.04 -6.95
N LYS A 71 -17.58 17.87 -7.40
CA LYS A 71 -18.27 17.68 -8.70
C LYS A 71 -17.32 17.71 -9.91
N HIS A 72 -16.18 18.37 -9.79
CA HIS A 72 -15.15 18.49 -10.83
C HIS A 72 -14.10 17.37 -10.77
N GLU A 73 -14.25 16.44 -9.82
CA GLU A 73 -13.36 15.31 -9.62
C GLU A 73 -14.06 14.00 -10.01
N TYR A 74 -13.30 12.91 -10.00
CA TYR A 74 -13.80 11.55 -10.06
C TYR A 74 -13.15 10.71 -8.95
N VAL A 75 -13.85 9.65 -8.54
CA VAL A 75 -13.32 8.64 -7.62
C VAL A 75 -12.40 7.71 -8.40
N ASP A 76 -11.11 7.76 -8.09
CA ASP A 76 -10.12 6.81 -8.58
C ASP A 76 -10.19 5.53 -7.73
N TRP A 77 -10.98 4.57 -8.20
CA TRP A 77 -11.18 3.28 -7.52
C TRP A 77 -9.90 2.46 -7.40
N VAL A 78 -8.91 2.69 -8.27
CA VAL A 78 -7.63 1.98 -8.26
C VAL A 78 -6.79 2.38 -7.06
N HIS A 79 -6.75 3.67 -6.73
CA HIS A 79 -5.96 4.21 -5.61
C HIS A 79 -6.80 4.41 -4.34
N THR A 80 -8.13 4.25 -4.39
CA THR A 80 -8.99 4.29 -3.20
C THR A 80 -8.52 3.38 -2.05
N PRO A 81 -8.00 2.15 -2.29
CA PRO A 81 -7.48 1.30 -1.21
C PRO A 81 -6.36 1.94 -0.38
N VAL A 82 -5.59 2.90 -0.92
CA VAL A 82 -4.54 3.59 -0.17
C VAL A 82 -5.11 4.59 0.84
N CYS A 83 -6.32 5.08 0.59
CA CYS A 83 -7.01 6.10 1.38
C CYS A 83 -7.75 5.53 2.60
N GLY A 84 -7.86 4.20 2.73
CA GLY A 84 -8.60 3.56 3.82
C GLY A 84 -10.11 3.73 3.65
N ASP A 85 -10.74 4.43 4.58
CA ASP A 85 -12.18 4.75 4.55
C ASP A 85 -12.54 5.90 3.58
N TYR A 86 -11.54 6.56 3.00
CA TYR A 86 -11.72 7.71 2.11
C TYR A 86 -11.58 7.28 0.64
N PHE A 87 -12.04 8.13 -0.27
CA PHE A 87 -11.90 7.96 -1.71
C PHE A 87 -10.71 8.75 -2.24
N CYS A 88 -9.97 8.18 -3.17
CA CYS A 88 -8.95 8.93 -3.90
C CYS A 88 -9.65 9.82 -4.95
N CYS A 89 -9.75 11.13 -4.67
CA CYS A 89 -10.39 12.09 -5.56
C CYS A 89 -9.37 12.69 -6.51
N ARG A 90 -9.59 12.52 -7.81
CA ARG A 90 -8.71 13.06 -8.85
C ARG A 90 -9.45 14.10 -9.70
N PRO A 91 -8.79 15.21 -10.09
CA PRO A 91 -9.36 16.14 -11.05
C PRO A 91 -9.56 15.44 -12.39
N ARG A 92 -10.66 15.75 -13.07
CA ARG A 92 -10.97 15.25 -14.42
C ARG A 92 -10.01 15.79 -15.47
#